data_AF-A0A165XDF1-F1
#
_entry.id   AF-A0A165XDF1-F1
#
_cell.length_a   1.000
_cell.length_b   1.000
_cell.length_c   1.000
_cell.angle_alpha   90.00
_cell.angle_beta   90.00
_cell.angle_gamma   90.00
#
_symmetry.space_group_name_H-M   'P 1'
#
loop_
_entity.id
_entity.type
_entity.pdbx_description
1 polymer ?
#
loop_
_entity_poly.entity_id
_entity_poly.type
_entity_poly.pdbx_seq_one_letter_code
_entity_poly.pdbx_strand_id
1 'polypeptide(L)'
;MVEDEAPLTPPPRSSRSSHVSRSLVPPSRISDNETGTIASSQWELPSIPSGSLDLSPADVDMSLSTSTHWSEDSTSYGAVQESGTVRGPSSAAPQGLSRARSIASRPQPSADDLMAIWGKVGTQILSVSNALYARSKSALIGDGSFEGFVDSVLSNVPSAASPSEPFVYGHLVYSQTVSSVTRRVSDILPGDVVVLEDCHFHGRKGLQTYNTRIGKNDQPACGIINEYEQKKHKLRVYQANQHVGNQTVELASYRLNDLKAGTVKVRFIVLSAG
;
A
#
# COMPACT_ATOMS: atom_id res chain seq x y z
N MET A 1 -75.90 -36.74 10.67
CA MET A 1 -75.97 -35.29 10.38
C MET A 1 -75.51 -34.41 11.56
N VAL A 2 -74.35 -34.52 12.23
CA VAL A 2 -73.22 -35.47 12.23
C VAL A 2 -72.70 -35.89 10.86
N GLU A 3 -71.74 -35.13 10.34
CA GLU A 3 -70.82 -35.33 9.20
C GLU A 3 -69.98 -34.02 9.12
N ASP A 4 -68.67 -33.99 8.85
CA ASP A 4 -67.62 -34.80 9.49
C ASP A 4 -66.52 -33.84 10.07
N GLU A 5 -65.20 -33.82 9.84
CA GLU A 5 -64.20 -34.61 9.09
C GLU A 5 -62.90 -34.69 9.95
N ALA A 6 -62.10 -35.75 9.80
CA ALA A 6 -60.89 -35.98 10.60
C ALA A 6 -59.66 -35.14 10.13
N PRO A 7 -58.75 -34.75 11.05
CA PRO A 7 -57.55 -33.97 10.71
C PRO A 7 -56.48 -34.82 9.99
N LEU A 8 -56.01 -34.34 8.83
CA LEU A 8 -54.95 -34.99 8.04
C LEU A 8 -53.56 -34.87 8.69
N THR A 9 -52.75 -35.92 8.54
CA THR A 9 -51.40 -36.03 9.11
C THR A 9 -50.32 -35.46 8.18
N PRO A 10 -49.18 -34.97 8.72
CA PRO A 10 -48.06 -34.48 7.91
C PRO A 10 -47.27 -35.63 7.25
N PRO A 11 -46.68 -35.42 6.07
CA PRO A 11 -45.99 -36.46 5.30
C PRO A 11 -44.65 -36.91 5.92
N PRO A 12 -44.19 -38.14 5.63
CA PRO A 12 -42.97 -38.71 6.21
C PRO A 12 -41.69 -38.05 5.67
N ARG A 13 -40.67 -37.92 6.53
CA ARG A 13 -39.32 -37.48 6.14
C ARG A 13 -38.50 -38.65 5.60
N SER A 14 -38.13 -38.59 4.32
CA SER A 14 -37.20 -39.56 3.70
C SER A 14 -35.80 -39.49 4.31
N SER A 15 -35.16 -40.65 4.48
CA SER A 15 -33.86 -40.80 5.14
C SER A 15 -32.68 -40.98 4.15
N ARG A 16 -31.57 -40.27 4.42
CA ARG A 16 -30.23 -40.43 3.82
C ARG A 16 -29.25 -39.61 4.68
N SER A 17 -28.01 -40.01 4.95
CA SER A 17 -27.36 -41.33 4.82
C SER A 17 -26.29 -41.47 5.90
N SER A 18 -25.97 -42.70 6.27
CA SER A 18 -24.76 -43.16 6.99
C SER A 18 -23.64 -42.12 7.23
N HIS A 19 -23.45 -41.69 8.49
CA HIS A 19 -22.20 -41.05 8.91
C HIS A 19 -21.09 -42.11 9.03
N VAL A 20 -19.90 -41.81 8.50
CA VAL A 20 -18.71 -42.65 8.66
C VAL A 20 -18.10 -42.42 10.05
N SER A 21 -17.95 -43.50 10.83
CA SER A 21 -17.30 -43.46 12.14
C SER A 21 -15.82 -43.10 12.00
N ARG A 22 -15.43 -41.91 12.48
CA ARG A 22 -14.02 -41.51 12.56
C ARG A 22 -13.43 -42.00 13.89
N SER A 23 -12.65 -43.08 13.84
CA SER A 23 -11.96 -43.61 15.03
C SER A 23 -11.10 -42.55 15.71
N LEU A 24 -11.21 -42.47 17.03
CA LEU A 24 -10.37 -41.64 17.88
C LEU A 24 -8.99 -42.31 18.03
N VAL A 25 -7.93 -41.60 17.65
CA VAL A 25 -6.55 -42.01 17.95
C VAL A 25 -6.18 -41.38 19.31
N PRO A 26 -5.80 -42.17 20.33
CA PRO A 26 -5.38 -41.64 21.63
C PRO A 26 -4.00 -40.96 21.51
N PRO A 27 -3.71 -39.92 22.31
CA PRO A 27 -2.39 -39.29 22.33
C PRO A 27 -1.34 -40.23 22.92
N SER A 28 -0.19 -40.33 22.26
CA SER A 28 0.97 -41.07 22.76
C SER A 28 1.48 -40.46 24.06
N ARG A 29 1.83 -41.30 25.03
CA ARG A 29 2.55 -40.87 26.24
C ARG A 29 3.95 -40.38 25.86
N ILE A 30 4.34 -39.22 26.39
CA ILE A 30 5.74 -38.85 26.54
C ILE A 30 6.14 -39.35 27.93
N SER A 31 7.22 -40.11 28.02
CA SER A 31 7.79 -40.54 29.31
C SER A 31 8.70 -39.44 29.85
N ASP A 32 8.65 -39.21 31.15
CA ASP A 32 9.59 -38.35 31.87
C ASP A 32 11.02 -38.92 31.80
N ASN A 33 12.03 -38.03 31.76
CA ASN A 33 13.27 -38.29 32.48
C ASN A 33 14.03 -37.01 32.89
N GLU A 34 14.33 -36.95 34.20
CA GLU A 34 15.47 -36.28 34.87
C GLU A 34 15.79 -34.77 34.68
N THR A 35 15.40 -34.02 35.73
CA THR A 35 16.20 -33.03 36.48
C THR A 35 16.96 -31.90 35.77
N GLY A 36 16.46 -30.67 35.95
CA GLY A 36 17.24 -29.43 35.94
C GLY A 36 16.63 -28.41 36.91
N THR A 37 17.38 -27.96 37.92
CA THR A 37 16.84 -27.17 39.05
C THR A 37 17.08 -25.67 38.89
N ILE A 38 16.11 -24.86 39.35
CA ILE A 38 16.17 -23.40 39.59
C ILE A 38 16.45 -22.52 38.35
N ALA A 39 15.42 -21.79 37.90
CA ALA A 39 15.50 -20.34 37.67
C ALA A 39 14.10 -19.74 37.46
N SER A 40 13.61 -18.93 38.41
CA SER A 40 12.47 -18.05 38.17
C SER A 40 12.96 -16.80 37.45
N SER A 41 12.80 -16.73 36.13
CA SER A 41 13.20 -15.56 35.32
C SER A 41 12.30 -14.35 35.60
N GLN A 42 12.65 -13.64 36.67
CA GLN A 42 12.22 -12.29 37.01
C GLN A 42 12.48 -11.37 35.81
N TRP A 43 11.44 -10.71 35.29
CA TRP A 43 11.58 -9.70 34.24
C TRP A 43 12.13 -8.41 34.84
N GLU A 44 13.44 -8.29 34.87
CA GLU A 44 14.11 -7.05 35.27
C GLU A 44 14.14 -6.06 34.11
N LEU A 45 13.73 -4.81 34.39
CA LEU A 45 13.78 -3.71 33.42
C LEU A 45 15.22 -3.20 33.29
N PRO A 46 15.72 -2.94 32.07
CA PRO A 46 17.04 -2.33 31.91
C PRO A 46 17.02 -0.90 32.47
N SER A 47 17.96 -0.61 33.37
CA SER A 47 18.09 0.70 34.03
C SER A 47 18.28 1.83 33.03
N ILE A 48 17.44 2.86 33.11
CA ILE A 48 17.59 4.09 32.32
C ILE A 48 18.84 4.85 32.86
N PRO A 49 19.81 5.23 32.02
CA PRO A 49 20.90 6.08 32.45
C PRO A 49 20.39 7.51 32.67
N SER A 50 20.21 7.89 33.94
CA SER A 50 19.85 9.25 34.35
C SER A 50 20.99 10.24 34.07
N GLY A 51 21.05 10.76 32.85
CA GLY A 51 21.98 11.80 32.46
C GLY A 51 21.72 13.11 33.21
N SER A 52 22.60 13.44 34.16
CA SER A 52 22.57 14.71 34.88
C SER A 52 22.95 15.87 33.97
N LEU A 53 21.96 16.59 33.45
CA LEU A 53 22.16 17.91 32.84
C LEU A 53 21.94 18.98 33.91
N ASP A 54 23.05 19.52 34.40
CA ASP A 54 23.10 20.68 35.29
C ASP A 54 22.59 21.93 34.57
N LEU A 55 21.73 22.70 35.24
CA LEU A 55 21.15 23.94 34.75
C LEU A 55 21.58 25.10 35.66
N SER A 56 22.87 25.43 35.59
CA SER A 56 23.46 26.60 36.26
C SER A 56 23.62 27.76 35.26
N PRO A 57 22.99 28.94 35.47
CA PRO A 57 22.97 30.03 34.50
C PRO A 57 24.15 31.01 34.67
N ALA A 58 24.92 31.22 33.60
CA ALA A 58 25.84 32.36 33.47
C ALA A 58 26.03 32.76 32.00
N ASP A 59 25.87 34.05 31.73
CA ASP A 59 26.58 34.86 30.74
C ASP A 59 26.69 34.38 29.28
N VAL A 60 25.62 34.63 28.51
CA VAL A 60 25.72 34.89 27.05
C VAL A 60 24.92 36.14 26.67
N ASP A 61 25.58 37.31 26.67
CA ASP A 61 25.08 38.52 26.01
C ASP A 61 25.41 38.49 24.53
N MET A 62 24.42 38.74 23.67
CA MET A 62 24.65 39.30 22.34
C MET A 62 23.42 40.06 21.82
N SER A 63 23.25 41.27 22.35
CA SER A 63 22.57 42.45 21.76
C SER A 63 21.56 42.23 20.61
N LEU A 64 20.28 42.46 20.91
CA LEU A 64 19.28 42.81 19.89
C LEU A 64 19.43 44.28 19.51
N SER A 65 19.64 44.60 18.23
CA SER A 65 19.66 45.97 17.71
C SER A 65 18.60 46.18 16.62
N THR A 66 17.42 46.63 17.06
CA THR A 66 16.34 47.08 16.17
C THR A 66 16.52 48.56 15.84
N SER A 67 16.77 48.91 14.58
CA SER A 67 16.76 50.32 14.16
C SER A 67 16.23 50.54 12.74
N THR A 68 15.03 51.10 12.72
CA THR A 68 14.38 51.82 11.62
C THR A 68 15.34 52.75 10.87
N HIS A 69 15.33 52.71 9.53
CA HIS A 69 15.72 53.85 8.71
C HIS A 69 14.95 53.86 7.38
N TRP A 70 13.89 54.66 7.32
CA TRP A 70 13.42 55.23 6.05
C TRP A 70 14.16 56.54 5.80
N SER A 71 14.44 56.85 4.54
CA SER A 71 14.89 58.16 4.07
C SER A 71 14.28 58.43 2.70
N GLU A 72 14.04 59.70 2.41
CA GLU A 72 13.16 60.15 1.33
C GLU A 72 13.92 60.77 0.14
N ASP A 73 13.20 60.87 -0.98
CA ASP A 73 13.33 61.78 -2.13
C ASP A 73 14.70 62.03 -2.81
N SER A 74 14.66 61.99 -4.14
CA SER A 74 15.47 62.86 -5.02
C SER A 74 14.76 63.01 -6.36
N THR A 75 13.84 63.97 -6.42
CA THR A 75 13.01 64.27 -7.59
C THR A 75 13.83 64.79 -8.79
N SER A 76 13.48 64.35 -10.00
CA SER A 76 13.96 64.95 -11.27
C SER A 76 12.98 64.67 -12.42
N TYR A 77 12.69 65.70 -13.22
CA TYR A 77 11.72 65.67 -14.32
C TYR A 77 12.37 65.29 -15.66
N GLY A 78 11.65 64.57 -16.53
CA GLY A 78 12.08 64.27 -17.91
C GLY A 78 10.90 63.81 -18.78
N ALA A 79 10.78 64.35 -20.01
CA ALA A 79 9.57 64.31 -20.82
C ALA A 79 9.36 63.03 -21.69
N VAL A 80 8.19 62.96 -22.32
CA VAL A 80 7.71 61.88 -23.22
C VAL A 80 8.31 61.98 -24.62
N GLN A 81 8.62 60.85 -25.28
CA GLN A 81 8.20 60.58 -26.68
C GLN A 81 8.45 59.13 -27.15
N GLU A 82 8.02 58.82 -28.38
CA GLU A 82 7.75 57.47 -28.90
C GLU A 82 8.80 56.97 -29.93
N SER A 83 8.62 55.70 -30.35
CA SER A 83 9.06 55.12 -31.65
C SER A 83 10.55 54.85 -31.90
N GLY A 84 10.88 53.58 -32.23
CA GLY A 84 12.19 53.22 -32.80
C GLY A 84 12.53 51.72 -32.76
N THR A 85 12.45 51.04 -33.90
CA THR A 85 12.96 49.65 -34.07
C THR A 85 14.48 49.61 -34.27
N VAL A 86 15.17 48.58 -33.75
CA VAL A 86 16.16 47.75 -34.50
C VAL A 86 16.58 46.51 -33.68
N ARG A 87 17.11 45.49 -34.37
CA ARG A 87 17.50 44.16 -33.86
C ARG A 87 18.64 44.16 -32.82
N GLY A 88 18.56 43.24 -31.85
CA GLY A 88 19.70 42.60 -31.19
C GLY A 88 19.86 41.13 -31.61
N PRO A 89 21.05 40.50 -31.49
CA PRO A 89 21.32 39.16 -32.01
C PRO A 89 20.82 38.00 -31.11
N SER A 90 20.72 36.82 -31.71
CA SER A 90 20.25 35.59 -31.06
C SER A 90 21.21 35.09 -29.98
N SER A 91 20.71 34.92 -28.75
CA SER A 91 21.34 34.06 -27.74
C SER A 91 20.72 32.68 -27.81
N ALA A 92 21.51 31.67 -28.17
CA ALA A 92 21.04 30.30 -28.33
C ALA A 92 20.88 29.61 -26.96
N ALA A 93 19.65 29.61 -26.42
CA ALA A 93 19.32 28.79 -25.27
C ALA A 93 19.49 27.30 -25.61
N PRO A 94 20.19 26.50 -24.79
CA PRO A 94 20.40 25.09 -25.07
C PRO A 94 19.09 24.30 -24.94
N GLN A 95 18.59 23.75 -26.05
CA GLN A 95 17.47 22.81 -26.04
C GLN A 95 17.94 21.45 -25.50
N GLY A 96 18.04 21.36 -24.17
CA GLY A 96 18.67 20.25 -23.45
C GLY A 96 17.83 19.64 -22.32
N LEU A 97 16.50 19.82 -22.32
CA LEU A 97 15.60 19.21 -21.33
C LEU A 97 14.46 18.43 -22.01
N SER A 98 14.74 17.17 -22.31
CA SER A 98 13.82 16.22 -22.93
C SER A 98 12.73 15.72 -21.98
N ARG A 99 11.81 16.63 -21.61
CA ARG A 99 10.40 16.34 -21.28
C ARG A 99 10.19 15.09 -20.40
N ALA A 100 10.64 15.15 -19.15
CA ALA A 100 10.07 14.34 -18.07
C ALA A 100 8.60 14.75 -17.88
N ARG A 101 7.69 14.16 -18.67
CA ARG A 101 6.27 14.51 -18.67
C ARG A 101 5.60 13.91 -17.45
N SER A 102 5.62 14.64 -16.34
CA SER A 102 5.05 14.23 -15.05
C SER A 102 3.66 13.62 -15.23
N ILE A 103 3.40 12.49 -14.56
CA ILE A 103 2.14 11.73 -14.73
C ILE A 103 0.92 12.60 -14.37
N ALA A 104 1.07 13.53 -13.43
CA ALA A 104 0.08 14.56 -13.10
C ALA A 104 -0.41 15.40 -14.30
N SER A 105 0.42 15.57 -15.34
CA SER A 105 0.06 16.30 -16.58
C SER A 105 -0.59 15.43 -17.66
N ARG A 106 -0.71 14.11 -17.44
CA ARG A 106 -1.31 13.19 -18.41
C ARG A 106 -2.83 13.15 -18.21
N PRO A 107 -3.64 13.34 -19.27
CA PRO A 107 -5.08 13.13 -19.19
C PRO A 107 -5.38 11.77 -18.57
N GLN A 108 -6.30 11.76 -17.61
CA GLN A 108 -6.71 10.53 -16.95
C GLN A 108 -7.55 9.71 -17.95
N PRO A 109 -7.17 8.46 -18.26
CA PRO A 109 -7.90 7.62 -19.20
C PRO A 109 -9.33 7.35 -18.71
N SER A 110 -10.24 7.07 -19.64
CA SER A 110 -11.58 6.60 -19.30
C SER A 110 -11.55 5.20 -18.66
N ALA A 111 -12.68 4.77 -18.09
CA ALA A 111 -12.81 3.40 -17.58
C ALA A 111 -12.59 2.36 -18.71
N ASP A 112 -13.08 2.64 -19.92
CA ASP A 112 -12.95 1.75 -21.08
C ASP A 112 -11.50 1.71 -21.60
N ASP A 113 -10.80 2.85 -21.62
CA ASP A 113 -9.36 2.91 -21.90
C ASP A 113 -8.56 2.07 -20.89
N LEU A 114 -8.87 2.21 -19.59
CA LEU A 114 -8.22 1.44 -18.53
C LEU A 114 -8.44 -0.07 -18.71
N MET A 115 -9.67 -0.50 -19.00
CA MET A 115 -9.98 -1.90 -19.34
C MET A 115 -9.20 -2.39 -20.57
N ALA A 116 -9.13 -1.58 -21.63
CA ALA A 116 -8.46 -1.93 -22.88
C ALA A 116 -6.92 -1.98 -22.78
N ILE A 117 -6.33 -1.24 -21.83
CA ILE A 117 -4.90 -1.34 -21.51
C ILE A 117 -4.64 -2.48 -20.51
N TRP A 118 -5.53 -2.68 -19.53
CA TRP A 118 -5.45 -3.77 -18.56
C TRP A 118 -5.41 -5.14 -19.24
N GLY A 119 -6.28 -5.38 -20.24
CA GLY A 119 -6.29 -6.65 -20.98
C GLY A 119 -4.96 -6.98 -21.67
N LYS A 120 -4.12 -5.97 -21.95
CA LYS A 120 -2.80 -6.11 -22.60
C LYS A 120 -1.67 -6.33 -21.59
N VAL A 121 -1.72 -5.69 -20.41
CA VAL A 121 -0.58 -5.66 -19.46
C VAL A 121 -0.91 -6.29 -18.11
N GLY A 122 -2.09 -6.03 -17.53
CA GLY A 122 -2.48 -6.53 -16.20
C GLY A 122 -2.51 -8.05 -16.12
N THR A 123 -2.94 -8.70 -17.21
CA THR A 123 -2.89 -10.16 -17.40
C THR A 123 -1.46 -10.72 -17.36
N GLN A 124 -0.50 -10.02 -17.97
CA GLN A 124 0.92 -10.39 -17.92
C GLN A 124 1.51 -10.17 -16.51
N ILE A 125 1.22 -9.02 -15.89
CA ILE A 125 1.65 -8.67 -14.53
C ILE A 125 1.16 -9.72 -13.52
N LEU A 126 -0.09 -10.15 -13.62
CA LEU A 126 -0.66 -11.21 -12.76
C LEU A 126 0.05 -12.56 -12.95
N SER A 127 0.35 -12.93 -14.21
CA SER A 127 1.04 -14.18 -14.55
C SER A 127 2.46 -14.21 -14.00
N VAL A 128 3.23 -13.13 -14.22
CA VAL A 128 4.58 -12.95 -13.66
C VAL A 128 4.54 -12.93 -12.13
N SER A 129 3.58 -12.24 -11.51
CA SER A 129 3.42 -12.21 -10.04
C SER A 129 3.21 -13.60 -9.45
N ASN A 130 2.38 -14.44 -10.10
CA ASN A 130 2.19 -15.83 -9.70
C ASN A 130 3.48 -16.65 -9.81
N ALA A 131 4.26 -16.46 -10.89
CA ALA A 131 5.54 -17.13 -11.09
C ALA A 131 6.60 -16.70 -10.06
N LEU A 132 6.68 -15.42 -9.71
CA LEU A 132 7.60 -14.92 -8.69
C LEU A 132 7.18 -15.32 -7.26
N TYR A 133 5.88 -15.37 -6.95
CA TYR A 133 5.36 -15.93 -5.70
C TYR A 133 5.62 -17.44 -5.55
N ALA A 134 5.63 -18.20 -6.65
CA ALA A 134 6.09 -19.59 -6.64
C ALA A 134 7.62 -19.67 -6.39
N ARG A 135 8.40 -18.83 -7.06
CA ARG A 135 9.88 -18.77 -6.96
C ARG A 135 10.38 -18.30 -5.59
N SER A 136 9.65 -17.42 -4.90
CA SER A 136 10.05 -16.81 -3.61
C SER A 136 10.17 -17.79 -2.44
N LYS A 137 9.91 -19.07 -2.66
CA LYS A 137 10.06 -20.16 -1.67
C LYS A 137 11.47 -20.74 -1.65
N SER A 138 12.28 -20.47 -2.67
CA SER A 138 13.63 -21.02 -2.84
C SER A 138 14.66 -19.99 -3.30
N ALA A 139 14.26 -18.75 -3.59
CA ALA A 139 15.14 -17.66 -3.96
C ALA A 139 14.56 -16.32 -3.48
N LEU A 140 15.44 -15.36 -3.17
CA LEU A 140 15.05 -13.97 -2.92
C LEU A 140 14.45 -13.35 -4.20
N ILE A 141 13.44 -12.50 -4.05
CA ILE A 141 12.85 -11.70 -5.14
C ILE A 141 13.16 -10.23 -4.87
N GLY A 142 13.81 -9.56 -5.82
CA GLY A 142 14.35 -8.21 -5.62
C GLY A 142 15.38 -8.19 -4.49
N ASP A 143 15.24 -7.20 -3.61
CA ASP A 143 15.97 -7.02 -2.34
C ASP A 143 15.18 -7.57 -1.13
N GLY A 144 13.96 -8.06 -1.33
CA GLY A 144 13.02 -8.43 -0.25
C GLY A 144 12.19 -7.27 0.31
N SER A 145 12.27 -6.06 -0.27
CA SER A 145 11.36 -4.96 0.06
C SER A 145 10.05 -5.04 -0.73
N PHE A 146 9.05 -4.25 -0.30
CA PHE A 146 7.79 -4.14 -1.04
C PHE A 146 7.99 -3.63 -2.48
N GLU A 147 8.81 -2.58 -2.63
CA GLU A 147 9.08 -1.94 -3.91
C GLU A 147 9.91 -2.87 -4.82
N GLY A 148 10.98 -3.47 -4.30
CA GLY A 148 11.80 -4.41 -5.06
C GLY A 148 11.06 -5.68 -5.50
N PHE A 149 10.00 -6.10 -4.77
CA PHE A 149 9.08 -7.13 -5.28
C PHE A 149 8.28 -6.63 -6.49
N VAL A 150 7.66 -5.45 -6.40
CA VAL A 150 6.88 -4.88 -7.52
C VAL A 150 7.78 -4.65 -8.73
N ASP A 151 8.95 -4.05 -8.57
CA ASP A 151 9.89 -3.78 -9.65
C ASP A 151 10.46 -5.07 -10.27
N SER A 152 10.60 -6.15 -9.48
CA SER A 152 10.89 -7.49 -10.01
C SER A 152 9.77 -8.02 -10.90
N VAL A 153 8.50 -7.71 -10.61
CA VAL A 153 7.38 -8.04 -11.49
C VAL A 153 7.42 -7.17 -12.76
N LEU A 154 7.59 -5.85 -12.63
CA LEU A 154 7.57 -4.92 -13.76
C LEU A 154 8.70 -5.19 -14.77
N SER A 155 9.92 -5.41 -14.28
CA SER A 155 11.09 -5.75 -15.12
C SER A 155 10.95 -7.08 -15.88
N ASN A 156 10.05 -7.96 -15.45
CA ASN A 156 9.74 -9.23 -16.13
C ASN A 156 8.53 -9.10 -17.09
N VAL A 157 7.94 -7.91 -17.26
CA VAL A 157 6.84 -7.63 -18.22
C VAL A 157 7.30 -6.57 -19.23
N PRO A 158 7.75 -6.95 -20.44
CA PRO A 158 8.31 -6.00 -21.42
C PRO A 158 7.34 -4.90 -21.88
N SER A 159 6.04 -5.08 -21.69
CA SER A 159 5.01 -4.07 -22.01
C SER A 159 4.75 -3.08 -20.88
N ALA A 160 5.24 -3.31 -19.67
CA ALA A 160 5.02 -2.44 -18.51
C ALA A 160 5.99 -1.24 -18.51
N ALA A 161 5.48 -0.05 -18.19
CA ALA A 161 6.32 1.09 -17.85
C ALA A 161 6.91 0.93 -16.44
N SER A 162 8.18 1.28 -16.27
CA SER A 162 8.80 1.45 -14.95
C SER A 162 8.06 2.55 -14.14
N PRO A 163 8.18 2.55 -12.80
CA PRO A 163 7.66 3.65 -11.97
C PRO A 163 8.33 4.97 -12.36
N SER A 164 7.60 6.09 -12.26
CA SER A 164 8.21 7.42 -12.49
C SER A 164 8.90 7.95 -11.23
N GLU A 165 8.36 7.60 -10.06
CA GLU A 165 8.80 7.97 -8.72
C GLU A 165 8.47 6.78 -7.79
N PRO A 166 9.16 6.61 -6.65
CA PRO A 166 8.88 5.52 -5.71
C PRO A 166 7.41 5.44 -5.32
N PHE A 167 6.85 4.22 -5.34
CA PHE A 167 5.43 3.93 -5.14
C PHE A 167 4.42 4.63 -6.11
N VAL A 168 4.87 5.43 -7.09
CA VAL A 168 4.02 6.13 -8.07
C VAL A 168 3.94 5.34 -9.37
N TYR A 169 3.16 4.26 -9.31
CA TYR A 169 2.81 3.46 -10.47
C TYR A 169 1.67 4.12 -11.27
N GLY A 170 1.90 4.40 -12.55
CA GLY A 170 0.90 4.73 -13.58
C GLY A 170 -0.33 5.56 -13.17
N HIS A 171 -1.53 5.05 -13.49
CA HIS A 171 -2.80 5.78 -13.37
C HIS A 171 -3.58 5.39 -12.11
N LEU A 172 -4.18 6.36 -11.41
CA LEU A 172 -4.92 6.12 -10.17
C LEU A 172 -6.35 5.61 -10.47
N VAL A 173 -6.56 4.30 -10.29
CA VAL A 173 -7.85 3.61 -10.46
C VAL A 173 -8.79 3.92 -9.29
N TYR A 174 -8.29 3.83 -8.06
CA TYR A 174 -9.10 3.94 -6.85
C TYR A 174 -8.28 4.53 -5.71
N SER A 175 -8.91 5.33 -4.84
CA SER A 175 -8.34 5.70 -3.54
C SER A 175 -9.40 5.79 -2.45
N GLN A 176 -9.01 5.37 -1.25
CA GLN A 176 -9.81 5.44 -0.03
C GLN A 176 -8.94 5.88 1.13
N THR A 177 -9.41 6.84 1.92
CA THR A 177 -8.77 7.30 3.15
C THR A 177 -9.71 6.98 4.32
N VAL A 178 -9.22 6.23 5.31
CA VAL A 178 -10.04 5.65 6.39
C VAL A 178 -11.26 4.89 5.82
N SER A 179 -12.50 5.28 6.11
CA SER A 179 -13.72 4.64 5.57
C SER A 179 -14.23 5.27 4.27
N SER A 180 -13.58 6.35 3.79
CA SER A 180 -14.13 7.24 2.77
C SER A 180 -13.43 7.05 1.44
N VAL A 181 -14.17 6.60 0.42
CA VAL A 181 -13.67 6.49 -0.96
C VAL A 181 -13.48 7.91 -1.52
N THR A 182 -12.25 8.31 -1.75
CA THR A 182 -11.88 9.64 -2.27
C THR A 182 -11.83 9.66 -3.80
N ARG A 183 -11.63 8.51 -4.46
CA ARG A 183 -11.68 8.38 -5.92
C ARG A 183 -12.00 6.96 -6.36
N ARG A 184 -12.75 6.82 -7.46
CA ARG A 184 -12.94 5.56 -8.21
C ARG A 184 -13.16 5.91 -9.68
N VAL A 185 -12.25 5.48 -10.55
CA VAL A 185 -12.26 5.75 -12.00
C VAL A 185 -12.77 4.52 -12.77
N SER A 186 -12.29 3.34 -12.38
CA SER A 186 -12.74 2.04 -12.86
C SER A 186 -12.96 1.09 -11.67
N ASP A 187 -13.33 -0.16 -11.95
CA ASP A 187 -13.18 -1.24 -10.96
C ASP A 187 -11.70 -1.62 -10.78
N ILE A 188 -11.43 -2.27 -9.64
CA ILE A 188 -10.11 -2.81 -9.25
C ILE A 188 -9.95 -4.21 -9.83
N LEU A 189 -8.82 -4.48 -10.48
CA LEU A 189 -8.60 -5.69 -11.27
C LEU A 189 -7.36 -6.48 -10.80
N PRO A 190 -7.31 -7.81 -11.03
CA PRO A 190 -6.10 -8.60 -10.87
C PRO A 190 -4.95 -8.08 -11.75
N GLY A 191 -3.76 -7.89 -11.19
CA GLY A 191 -2.61 -7.28 -11.86
C GLY A 191 -2.46 -5.77 -11.63
N ASP A 192 -3.42 -5.10 -11.00
CA ASP A 192 -3.24 -3.73 -10.50
C ASP A 192 -2.25 -3.69 -9.31
N VAL A 193 -1.58 -2.56 -9.09
CA VAL A 193 -0.75 -2.34 -7.89
C VAL A 193 -1.59 -1.72 -6.78
N VAL A 194 -1.52 -2.25 -5.56
CA VAL A 194 -1.97 -1.53 -4.37
C VAL A 194 -0.78 -0.82 -3.70
N VAL A 195 -1.04 0.36 -3.17
CA VAL A 195 -0.14 1.09 -2.26
C VAL A 195 -0.92 1.43 -0.99
N LEU A 196 -0.27 1.19 0.15
CA LEU A 196 -0.82 1.27 1.50
C LEU A 196 0.02 2.27 2.31
N GLU A 197 -0.55 3.42 2.62
CA GLU A 197 0.08 4.54 3.32
C GLU A 197 -0.51 4.63 4.73
N ASP A 198 0.30 4.43 5.78
CA ASP A 198 -0.06 4.36 7.21
C ASP A 198 -1.34 3.57 7.54
N CYS A 199 -1.54 2.48 6.80
CA CYS A 199 -2.78 1.73 6.82
C CYS A 199 -2.94 0.91 8.10
N HIS A 200 -3.94 1.26 8.90
CA HIS A 200 -4.37 0.51 10.08
C HIS A 200 -5.69 -0.22 9.80
N PHE A 201 -5.62 -1.54 9.62
CA PHE A 201 -6.79 -2.41 9.48
C PHE A 201 -7.17 -3.01 10.84
N HIS A 202 -8.44 -2.89 11.21
CA HIS A 202 -9.01 -3.49 12.42
C HIS A 202 -10.40 -4.05 12.15
N GLY A 203 -10.54 -5.37 12.28
CA GLY A 203 -11.76 -6.11 11.93
C GLY A 203 -11.82 -7.48 12.61
N ARG A 204 -12.81 -8.29 12.25
CA ARG A 204 -13.04 -9.63 12.82
C ARG A 204 -13.00 -10.75 11.78
N LYS A 205 -12.38 -11.87 12.16
CA LYS A 205 -12.26 -13.12 11.41
C LYS A 205 -12.81 -14.26 12.28
N GLY A 206 -14.13 -14.46 12.20
CA GLY A 206 -14.87 -15.30 13.15
C GLY A 206 -14.88 -14.65 14.54
N LEU A 207 -14.60 -15.44 15.58
CA LEU A 207 -14.50 -14.95 16.96
C LEU A 207 -13.24 -14.09 17.21
N GLN A 208 -12.19 -14.25 16.40
CA GLN A 208 -10.92 -13.55 16.60
C GLN A 208 -10.96 -12.15 15.97
N THR A 209 -10.52 -11.17 16.75
CA THR A 209 -10.34 -9.78 16.29
C THR A 209 -8.90 -9.59 15.83
N TYR A 210 -8.67 -8.97 14.68
CA TYR A 210 -7.34 -8.69 14.16
C TYR A 210 -7.03 -7.19 14.14
N ASN A 211 -5.75 -6.88 14.21
CA ASN A 211 -5.22 -5.53 14.22
C ASN A 211 -3.89 -5.56 13.44
N THR A 212 -3.86 -4.91 12.29
CA THR A 212 -2.72 -4.95 11.36
C THR A 212 -2.38 -3.52 10.94
N ARG A 213 -1.12 -3.11 11.15
CA ARG A 213 -0.59 -1.82 10.69
C ARG A 213 0.52 -2.06 9.67
N ILE A 214 0.39 -1.47 8.48
CA ILE A 214 1.29 -1.69 7.34
C ILE A 214 1.55 -0.37 6.60
N GLY A 215 2.77 -0.23 6.04
CA GLY A 215 3.22 0.99 5.37
C GLY A 215 3.44 2.15 6.33
N LYS A 216 4.37 1.99 7.30
CA LYS A 216 4.59 2.93 8.42
C LYS A 216 5.83 3.80 8.15
N ASN A 217 5.98 4.86 8.96
CA ASN A 217 7.23 5.63 9.08
C ASN A 217 7.71 6.19 7.72
N ASP A 218 6.80 6.82 6.98
CA ASP A 218 7.02 7.38 5.64
C ASP A 218 7.49 6.36 4.57
N GLN A 219 7.41 5.05 4.86
CA GLN A 219 7.62 3.97 3.90
C GLN A 219 6.29 3.25 3.62
N PRO A 220 5.59 3.59 2.51
CA PRO A 220 4.41 2.86 2.08
C PRO A 220 4.72 1.38 1.83
N ALA A 221 3.71 0.52 2.00
CA ALA A 221 3.79 -0.84 1.47
C ALA A 221 3.12 -0.89 0.10
N CYS A 222 3.62 -1.73 -0.80
CA CYS A 222 3.02 -1.99 -2.10
C CYS A 222 3.04 -3.48 -2.45
N GLY A 223 2.23 -3.84 -3.44
CA GLY A 223 2.11 -5.20 -3.92
C GLY A 223 1.13 -5.33 -5.08
N ILE A 224 1.15 -6.48 -5.75
CA ILE A 224 0.28 -6.76 -6.90
C ILE A 224 -1.01 -7.42 -6.43
N ILE A 225 -2.16 -6.92 -6.85
CA ILE A 225 -3.47 -7.48 -6.55
C ILE A 225 -3.63 -8.80 -7.31
N ASN A 226 -3.76 -9.91 -6.59
CA ASN A 226 -4.08 -11.21 -7.16
C ASN A 226 -5.58 -11.36 -7.45
N GLU A 227 -6.42 -10.81 -6.57
CA GLU A 227 -7.88 -10.96 -6.62
C GLU A 227 -8.54 -9.84 -5.82
N TYR A 228 -9.68 -9.33 -6.32
CA TYR A 228 -10.54 -8.42 -5.57
C TYR A 228 -11.95 -9.02 -5.42
N GLU A 229 -12.31 -9.41 -4.20
CA GLU A 229 -13.66 -9.86 -3.89
C GLU A 229 -14.56 -8.64 -3.67
N GLN A 230 -15.12 -8.11 -4.76
CA GLN A 230 -15.97 -6.91 -4.78
C GLN A 230 -17.11 -6.97 -3.75
N LYS A 231 -17.78 -8.13 -3.60
CA LYS A 231 -18.87 -8.36 -2.62
C LYS A 231 -18.46 -8.24 -1.14
N LYS A 232 -17.18 -8.40 -0.83
CA LYS A 232 -16.64 -8.26 0.54
C LYS A 232 -15.69 -7.07 0.69
N HIS A 233 -15.54 -6.27 -0.37
CA HIS A 233 -14.51 -5.23 -0.52
C HIS A 233 -13.12 -5.70 -0.04
N LYS A 234 -12.73 -6.91 -0.47
CA LYS A 234 -11.54 -7.60 0.03
C LYS A 234 -10.50 -7.78 -1.07
N LEU A 235 -9.32 -7.20 -0.89
CA LEU A 235 -8.14 -7.43 -1.71
C LEU A 235 -7.41 -8.71 -1.25
N ARG A 236 -6.83 -9.44 -2.19
CA ARG A 236 -5.74 -10.40 -1.98
C ARG A 236 -4.52 -9.91 -2.75
N VAL A 237 -3.37 -9.81 -2.10
CA VAL A 237 -2.21 -9.06 -2.58
C VAL A 237 -0.95 -9.91 -2.47
N TYR A 238 -0.19 -10.03 -3.56
CA TYR A 238 1.19 -10.49 -3.50
C TYR A 238 2.09 -9.33 -3.08
N GLN A 239 2.84 -9.52 -2.00
CA GLN A 239 3.72 -8.50 -1.43
C GLN A 239 4.91 -9.15 -0.74
N ALA A 240 5.99 -8.39 -0.54
CA ALA A 240 7.12 -8.86 0.26
C ALA A 240 6.70 -9.11 1.72
N ASN A 241 7.18 -10.21 2.28
CA ASN A 241 6.94 -10.62 3.65
C ASN A 241 7.93 -9.90 4.59
N GLN A 242 7.40 -9.06 5.48
CA GLN A 242 8.18 -8.28 6.44
C GLN A 242 8.40 -8.99 7.80
N HIS A 243 8.14 -10.30 7.89
CA HIS A 243 8.50 -11.08 9.06
C HIS A 243 10.01 -11.33 9.11
N VAL A 244 10.65 -10.96 10.23
CA VAL A 244 12.10 -11.11 10.46
C VAL A 244 12.54 -12.54 10.13
N GLY A 245 13.56 -12.66 9.28
CA GLY A 245 14.10 -13.94 8.80
C GLY A 245 13.40 -14.56 7.57
N ASN A 246 12.25 -14.05 7.13
CA ASN A 246 11.45 -14.63 6.05
C ASN A 246 11.34 -13.72 4.81
N GLN A 247 12.47 -13.47 4.13
CA GLN A 247 12.53 -12.70 2.87
C GLN A 247 11.88 -13.43 1.68
N THR A 248 10.55 -13.53 1.73
CA THR A 248 9.69 -14.29 0.83
C THR A 248 8.57 -13.39 0.31
N VAL A 249 7.79 -13.83 -0.69
CA VAL A 249 6.55 -13.15 -1.08
C VAL A 249 5.39 -13.85 -0.39
N GLU A 250 4.51 -13.09 0.25
CA GLU A 250 3.28 -13.60 0.88
C GLU A 250 2.03 -13.24 0.06
N LEU A 251 0.90 -13.91 0.35
CA LEU A 251 -0.40 -13.59 -0.21
C LEU A 251 -1.32 -12.98 0.86
N ALA A 252 -1.09 -11.70 1.13
CA ALA A 252 -1.81 -10.91 2.12
C ALA A 252 -3.30 -10.74 1.77
N SER A 253 -4.08 -10.23 2.73
CA SER A 253 -5.54 -10.10 2.60
C SER A 253 -6.07 -8.91 3.38
N TYR A 254 -6.52 -7.88 2.67
CA TYR A 254 -7.01 -6.62 3.23
C TYR A 254 -8.49 -6.44 2.95
N ARG A 255 -9.25 -6.00 3.97
CA ARG A 255 -10.65 -5.59 3.81
C ARG A 255 -10.71 -4.07 3.90
N LEU A 256 -11.15 -3.45 2.81
CA LEU A 256 -11.23 -2.00 2.67
C LEU A 256 -12.17 -1.38 3.71
N ASN A 257 -13.27 -2.07 4.06
CA ASN A 257 -14.21 -1.61 5.09
C ASN A 257 -13.66 -1.69 6.53
N ASP A 258 -12.58 -2.45 6.75
CA ASP A 258 -11.93 -2.61 8.06
C ASP A 258 -10.78 -1.59 8.26
N LEU A 259 -10.54 -0.66 7.32
CA LEU A 259 -9.54 0.41 7.43
C LEU A 259 -9.99 1.49 8.44
N LYS A 260 -9.12 1.80 9.42
CA LYS A 260 -9.37 2.77 10.52
C LYS A 260 -8.41 3.96 10.55
N ALA A 261 -7.24 3.85 9.91
CA ALA A 261 -6.32 4.96 9.65
C ALA A 261 -5.56 4.68 8.34
N GLY A 262 -4.98 5.73 7.75
CA GLY A 262 -4.20 5.63 6.51
C GLY A 262 -5.03 5.72 5.23
N THR A 263 -4.33 5.60 4.09
CA THR A 263 -4.87 5.69 2.74
C THR A 263 -4.45 4.48 1.89
N VAL A 264 -5.44 3.86 1.24
CA VAL A 264 -5.25 2.82 0.22
C VAL A 264 -5.38 3.47 -1.16
N LYS A 265 -4.40 3.25 -2.04
CA LYS A 265 -4.43 3.65 -3.45
C LYS A 265 -4.26 2.42 -4.33
N VAL A 266 -5.10 2.25 -5.34
CA VAL A 266 -4.92 1.25 -6.39
C VAL A 266 -4.55 1.96 -7.68
N ARG A 267 -3.46 1.50 -8.28
CA ARG A 267 -2.74 2.11 -9.38
C ARG A 267 -2.56 1.10 -10.51
N PHE A 268 -3.02 1.46 -11.71
CA PHE A 268 -2.83 0.63 -12.90
C PHE A 268 -1.57 1.06 -13.65
N ILE A 269 -0.68 0.10 -13.93
CA ILE A 269 0.60 0.33 -14.60
C ILE A 269 0.37 0.67 -16.07
N VAL A 270 1.01 1.74 -16.56
CA VAL A 270 0.89 2.15 -17.96
C VAL A 270 1.65 1.18 -18.87
N LEU A 271 1.18 1.02 -20.11
CA LEU A 271 2.06 0.57 -21.21
C LEU A 271 3.32 1.44 -21.27
N SER A 272 4.48 0.80 -21.39
CA SER A 272 5.69 1.51 -21.84
C SER A 272 5.49 2.02 -23.26
N ALA A 273 6.00 3.20 -23.56
CA ALA A 273 6.05 3.72 -24.93
C ALA A 273 7.37 3.26 -25.56
N GLY A 274 7.28 2.27 -26.44
CA GLY A 274 8.36 1.90 -27.38
C GLY A 274 8.44 2.84 -28.57
#